data_AF-A0A9X1HJ28-F1
#
_entry.id   AF-A0A9X1HJ28-F1
#
_cell.length_a   1.000
_cell.length_b   1.000
_cell.length_c   1.000
_cell.angle_alpha   90.00
_cell.angle_beta   90.00
_cell.angle_gamma   90.00
#
_symmetry.space_group_name_H-M   'P 1'
#
loop_
_entity.id
_entity.type
_entity.pdbx_description
1 polymer ?
#
loop_
_entity_poly.entity_id
_entity_poly.type
_entity_poly.pdbx_seq_one_letter_code
_entity_poly.pdbx_strand_id
1 'polypeptide(L)'
;PARQAGTGDASQTNDTNIIGNADTTGGPAATNDDNRTTAHTTHRQTVRQSQGVFMRFVNRNVYFYQWLMASVSDRGQAYYAYDRQFYSEDDPAFVAALDRIAMIREMAELNGIRFDLVMMPYEYQYRAGGFHPQDVLLNALQSKGIRAYDARAAFEGVSDITVMYMYGDGIHFSEQGHQLIWQWLRSEYLHPR
;
A
#
# COMPACT_ATOMS: atom_id res chain seq x y z
N PRO A 1 -6.49 51.91 -19.16
CA PRO A 1 -6.89 51.39 -17.83
C PRO A 1 -5.87 50.35 -17.34
N ALA A 2 -4.83 50.84 -16.64
CA ALA A 2 -3.74 50.05 -16.08
C ALA A 2 -4.16 49.50 -14.70
N ARG A 3 -3.81 48.24 -14.40
CA ARG A 3 -3.86 47.69 -13.04
C ARG A 3 -2.48 47.19 -12.63
N GLN A 4 -2.10 47.63 -11.44
CA GLN A 4 -0.82 47.50 -10.77
C GLN A 4 -0.51 46.06 -10.37
N ALA A 5 0.76 45.68 -10.49
CA ALA A 5 1.35 44.51 -9.85
C ALA A 5 1.72 44.87 -8.40
N GLY A 6 1.20 44.12 -7.44
CA GLY A 6 1.52 44.21 -6.02
C GLY A 6 2.43 43.06 -5.59
N THR A 7 3.52 43.43 -4.95
CA THR A 7 4.57 42.63 -4.32
C THR A 7 4.06 41.82 -3.12
N GLY A 8 4.50 40.56 -3.01
CA GLY A 8 4.28 39.70 -1.85
C GLY A 8 5.58 39.03 -1.42
N ASP A 9 6.07 39.46 -0.27
CA ASP A 9 7.32 39.16 0.41
C ASP A 9 7.31 37.74 1.00
N ALA A 10 8.33 36.93 0.69
CA ALA A 10 8.42 35.53 1.14
C ALA A 10 9.36 35.43 2.34
N SER A 11 8.71 35.09 3.46
CA SER A 11 9.25 34.92 4.80
C SER A 11 10.26 33.77 4.93
N GLN A 12 11.40 34.13 5.53
CA GLN A 12 12.17 33.39 6.55
C GLN A 12 12.12 31.85 6.53
N THR A 13 13.22 31.24 6.06
CA THR A 13 13.57 29.84 6.34
C THR A 13 14.36 29.74 7.63
N ASN A 14 13.87 28.92 8.57
CA ASN A 14 14.55 28.56 9.82
C ASN A 14 15.66 27.53 9.56
N ASP A 15 16.90 27.96 9.77
CA ASP A 15 18.08 27.09 9.86
C ASP A 15 18.03 26.27 11.15
N THR A 16 17.96 24.94 11.03
CA THR A 16 18.07 24.02 12.16
C THR A 16 19.45 23.38 12.17
N ASN A 17 20.26 23.85 13.13
CA ASN A 17 21.38 23.21 13.81
C ASN A 17 21.60 21.71 13.50
N ILE A 18 22.68 21.39 12.78
CA ILE A 18 23.31 20.07 12.81
C ILE A 18 24.55 20.16 13.71
N ILE A 19 24.45 19.51 14.86
CA ILE A 19 25.53 19.34 15.83
C ILE A 19 26.57 18.41 15.22
N GLY A 20 27.73 18.96 14.88
CA GLY A 20 28.94 18.21 14.53
C GLY A 20 29.60 17.68 15.80
N ASN A 21 29.75 16.36 15.89
CA ASN A 21 30.56 15.73 16.93
C ASN A 21 31.98 15.53 16.41
N ALA A 22 32.92 16.14 17.13
CA ALA A 22 34.33 16.18 16.83
C ALA A 22 35.01 14.83 17.04
N ASP A 23 35.88 14.53 16.08
CA ASP A 23 36.90 13.52 16.10
C ASP A 23 37.95 13.82 17.20
N THR A 24 38.23 12.86 18.06
CA THR A 24 39.34 12.91 19.04
C THR A 24 39.90 11.51 19.25
N THR A 25 40.83 11.11 18.38
CA THR A 25 41.73 9.98 18.61
C THR A 25 43.08 10.48 19.08
N GLY A 26 43.42 10.19 20.34
CA GLY A 26 44.75 10.42 20.90
C GLY A 26 45.07 9.50 22.07
N GLY A 27 46.06 8.62 21.87
CA GLY A 27 47.03 8.23 22.91
C GLY A 27 46.76 6.96 23.72
N PRO A 28 47.72 6.00 23.76
CA PRO A 28 47.68 4.80 24.60
C PRO A 28 48.42 5.00 25.93
N ALA A 29 47.98 4.35 27.01
CA ALA A 29 48.85 3.91 28.10
C ALA A 29 48.14 2.86 28.97
N ALA A 30 48.82 1.73 29.16
CA ALA A 30 48.48 0.65 30.06
C ALA A 30 48.59 1.07 31.53
N THR A 31 47.83 0.41 32.41
CA THR A 31 48.37 -0.25 33.61
C THR A 31 47.40 -1.29 34.15
N ASN A 32 47.99 -2.30 34.79
CA ASN A 32 47.45 -3.53 35.34
C ASN A 32 46.46 -3.39 36.49
N ASP A 33 45.92 -4.57 36.84
CA ASP A 33 45.37 -4.97 38.13
C ASP A 33 43.98 -4.43 38.50
N ASP A 34 42.99 -5.32 38.53
CA ASP A 34 42.67 -5.92 39.83
C ASP A 34 41.71 -7.11 39.75
N ASN A 35 42.11 -8.10 40.53
CA ASN A 35 41.44 -9.34 40.85
C ASN A 35 40.13 -9.04 41.62
N ARG A 36 38.96 -9.17 40.98
CA ARG A 36 37.67 -8.97 41.65
C ARG A 36 36.61 -9.98 41.26
N THR A 37 36.50 -11.00 42.12
CA THR A 37 35.24 -11.61 42.57
C THR A 37 34.39 -12.32 41.51
N THR A 38 34.77 -13.57 41.25
CA THR A 38 33.89 -14.62 40.73
C THR A 38 32.76 -14.92 41.71
N ALA A 39 31.55 -14.39 41.48
CA ALA A 39 30.27 -15.01 41.81
C ALA A 39 29.13 -13.98 41.69
N HIS A 40 28.62 -13.71 40.49
CA HIS A 40 27.22 -13.25 40.31
C HIS A 40 26.71 -13.31 38.85
N THR A 41 27.39 -14.03 37.96
CA THR A 41 27.11 -14.01 36.51
C THR A 41 26.28 -15.19 35.99
N THR A 42 25.75 -16.05 36.85
CA THR A 42 25.07 -17.29 36.42
C THR A 42 23.60 -17.10 36.02
N HIS A 43 22.92 -16.03 36.45
CA HIS A 43 21.50 -15.84 36.11
C HIS A 43 21.27 -15.01 34.83
N ARG A 44 22.20 -14.14 34.43
CA ARG A 44 22.04 -13.27 33.24
C ARG A 44 22.39 -13.98 31.92
N GLN A 45 23.15 -15.06 31.96
CA GLN A 45 23.55 -15.81 30.75
C GLN A 45 22.47 -16.77 30.23
N THR A 46 21.61 -17.30 31.10
CA THR A 46 20.56 -18.27 30.72
C THR A 46 19.44 -17.65 29.88
N VAL A 47 19.08 -16.39 30.15
CA VAL A 47 18.03 -15.68 29.39
C VAL A 47 18.46 -15.36 27.95
N ARG A 48 19.75 -15.07 27.72
CA ARG A 48 20.28 -14.83 26.37
C ARG A 48 20.34 -16.11 25.52
N GLN A 49 20.55 -17.27 26.15
CA GLN A 49 20.60 -18.54 25.42
C GLN A 49 19.21 -19.02 25.00
N SER A 50 18.18 -18.88 25.85
CA SER A 50 16.82 -19.31 25.51
C SER A 50 16.18 -18.47 24.39
N GLN A 51 16.42 -17.15 24.39
CA GLN A 51 15.96 -16.26 23.32
C GLN A 51 16.62 -16.57 21.97
N GLY A 52 17.90 -16.97 21.97
CA GLY A 52 18.61 -17.35 20.74
C GLY A 52 18.09 -18.63 20.09
N VAL A 53 17.69 -19.63 20.88
CA VAL A 53 17.12 -20.89 20.37
C VAL A 53 15.72 -20.65 19.80
N PHE A 54 14.89 -19.86 20.47
CA PHE A 54 13.57 -19.49 19.96
C PHE A 54 13.65 -18.69 18.65
N MET A 55 14.51 -17.66 18.57
CA MET A 55 14.66 -16.89 17.33
C MET A 55 15.22 -17.74 16.18
N ARG A 56 16.13 -18.70 16.44
CA ARG A 56 16.55 -19.67 15.42
C ARG A 56 15.42 -20.58 14.98
N PHE A 57 14.57 -21.02 15.89
CA PHE A 57 13.40 -21.83 15.55
C PHE A 57 12.41 -21.04 14.69
N VAL A 58 12.10 -19.79 15.05
CA VAL A 58 11.20 -18.92 14.28
C VAL A 58 11.80 -18.63 12.90
N ASN A 59 13.07 -18.24 12.81
CA ASN A 59 13.72 -17.98 11.52
C ASN A 59 13.81 -19.25 10.65
N ARG A 60 14.02 -20.42 11.25
CA ARG A 60 14.05 -21.70 10.49
C ARG A 60 12.68 -22.13 9.99
N ASN A 61 11.61 -21.74 10.68
CA ASN A 61 10.23 -22.11 10.34
C ASN A 61 9.40 -20.93 9.80
N VAL A 62 10.04 -19.84 9.38
CA VAL A 62 9.35 -18.61 8.97
C VAL A 62 8.37 -18.86 7.81
N TYR A 63 8.74 -19.71 6.85
CA TYR A 63 7.87 -20.10 5.73
C TYR A 63 6.67 -20.93 6.18
N PHE A 64 6.84 -21.83 7.15
CA PHE A 64 5.72 -22.59 7.71
C PHE A 64 4.77 -21.70 8.48
N TYR A 65 5.29 -20.75 9.26
CA TYR A 65 4.48 -19.76 9.96
C TYR A 65 3.71 -18.87 8.97
N GLN A 66 4.36 -18.39 7.91
CA GLN A 66 3.69 -17.64 6.84
C GLN A 66 2.62 -18.47 6.15
N TRP A 67 2.89 -19.74 5.83
CA TRP A 67 1.92 -20.67 5.25
C TRP A 67 0.73 -20.90 6.18
N LEU A 68 0.97 -21.15 7.48
CA LEU A 68 -0.08 -21.35 8.48
C LEU A 68 -0.94 -20.09 8.61
N MET A 69 -0.30 -18.92 8.75
CA MET A 69 -1.01 -17.65 8.85
C MET A 69 -1.80 -17.33 7.57
N ALA A 70 -1.27 -17.63 6.39
CA ALA A 70 -1.98 -17.47 5.12
C ALA A 70 -3.14 -18.48 4.97
N SER A 71 -3.01 -19.69 5.53
CA SER A 71 -4.05 -20.71 5.51
C SER A 71 -5.18 -20.42 6.49
N VAL A 72 -4.87 -19.75 7.61
CA VAL A 72 -5.83 -19.46 8.68
C VAL A 72 -6.48 -18.07 8.50
N SER A 73 -5.80 -17.12 7.87
CA SER A 73 -6.28 -15.75 7.70
C SER A 73 -6.66 -15.47 6.26
N ASP A 74 -7.96 -15.29 6.03
CA ASP A 74 -8.47 -14.76 4.77
C ASP A 74 -8.19 -13.25 4.67
N ARG A 75 -6.98 -12.92 4.20
CA ARG A 75 -6.54 -11.53 4.08
C ARG A 75 -7.36 -10.75 3.06
N GLY A 76 -7.73 -11.38 1.94
CA GLY A 76 -8.57 -10.74 0.91
C GLY A 76 -9.90 -10.27 1.48
N GLN A 77 -10.56 -11.13 2.28
CA GLN A 77 -11.76 -10.74 3.01
C GLN A 77 -11.51 -9.59 3.99
N ALA A 78 -10.44 -9.65 4.78
CA ALA A 78 -10.13 -8.64 5.78
C ALA A 78 -9.91 -7.26 5.15
N TYR A 79 -9.13 -7.18 4.07
CA TYR A 79 -8.92 -5.94 3.32
C TYR A 79 -10.23 -5.43 2.73
N TYR A 80 -10.98 -6.29 2.04
CA TYR A 80 -12.26 -5.91 1.46
C TYR A 80 -13.25 -5.40 2.51
N ALA A 81 -13.36 -6.07 3.66
CA ALA A 81 -14.27 -5.68 4.73
C ALA A 81 -13.89 -4.33 5.35
N TYR A 82 -12.58 -4.07 5.52
CA TYR A 82 -12.08 -2.79 5.97
C TYR A 82 -12.37 -1.68 4.95
N ASP A 83 -12.11 -1.92 3.66
CA ASP A 83 -12.27 -0.88 2.64
C ASP A 83 -13.74 -0.60 2.33
N ARG A 84 -14.60 -1.62 2.36
CA ARG A 84 -16.03 -1.52 2.07
C ARG A 84 -16.72 -0.40 2.86
N GLN A 85 -16.31 -0.13 4.10
CA GLN A 85 -16.94 0.89 4.95
C GLN A 85 -16.80 2.32 4.40
N PHE A 86 -15.81 2.57 3.52
CA PHE A 86 -15.54 3.89 2.95
C PHE A 86 -16.28 4.13 1.62
N TYR A 87 -17.02 3.15 1.09
CA TYR A 87 -17.77 3.29 -0.15
C TYR A 87 -19.22 3.67 0.15
N SER A 88 -19.42 4.92 0.55
CA SER A 88 -20.73 5.53 0.78
C SER A 88 -20.74 6.95 0.24
N GLU A 89 -21.83 7.33 -0.44
CA GLU A 89 -22.02 8.70 -0.93
C GLU A 89 -22.08 9.72 0.22
N ASP A 90 -22.43 9.28 1.42
CA ASP A 90 -22.50 10.10 2.63
C ASP A 90 -21.14 10.21 3.37
N ASP A 91 -20.11 9.44 2.97
CA ASP A 91 -18.79 9.49 3.61
C ASP A 91 -18.00 10.72 3.09
N PRO A 92 -17.62 11.68 3.97
CA PRO A 92 -16.84 12.84 3.56
C PRO A 92 -15.49 12.48 2.93
N ALA A 93 -14.87 11.37 3.34
CA ALA A 93 -13.61 10.91 2.77
C ALA A 93 -13.79 10.43 1.33
N PHE A 94 -14.89 9.73 1.05
CA PHE A 94 -15.26 9.29 -0.29
C PHE A 94 -15.52 10.48 -1.22
N VAL A 95 -16.37 11.42 -0.80
CA VAL A 95 -16.67 12.64 -1.57
C VAL A 95 -15.40 13.44 -1.85
N ALA A 96 -14.56 13.66 -0.84
CA ALA A 96 -13.30 14.38 -1.01
C ALA A 96 -12.32 13.67 -1.96
N ALA A 97 -12.29 12.33 -1.96
CA ALA A 97 -11.48 11.57 -2.91
C ALA A 97 -11.98 11.75 -4.35
N LEU A 98 -13.30 11.68 -4.57
CA LEU A 98 -13.90 11.90 -5.89
C LEU A 98 -13.64 13.31 -6.42
N ASP A 99 -13.72 14.33 -5.58
CA ASP A 99 -13.43 15.72 -5.97
C ASP A 99 -11.96 15.90 -6.39
N ARG A 100 -11.04 15.21 -5.71
CA ARG A 100 -9.61 15.20 -6.10
C ARG A 100 -9.40 14.52 -7.45
N ILE A 101 -10.09 13.41 -7.72
CA ILE A 101 -10.02 12.73 -9.03
C ILE A 101 -10.58 13.65 -10.13
N ALA A 102 -11.70 14.32 -9.88
CA ALA A 102 -12.27 15.29 -10.82
C ALA A 102 -11.31 16.43 -11.13
N MET A 103 -10.63 16.98 -10.11
CA MET A 103 -9.59 17.99 -10.29
C MET A 103 -8.43 17.48 -11.16
N ILE A 104 -7.98 16.23 -10.96
CA ILE A 104 -6.94 15.63 -11.80
C ILE A 104 -7.41 15.50 -13.26
N ARG A 105 -8.67 15.09 -13.49
CA ARG A 105 -9.26 15.02 -14.84
C ARG A 105 -9.25 16.39 -15.50
N GLU A 106 -9.74 17.43 -14.82
CA GLU A 106 -9.77 18.79 -15.35
C GLU A 106 -8.38 19.30 -15.71
N MET A 107 -7.38 19.05 -14.85
CA MET A 107 -6.00 19.39 -15.13
C MET A 107 -5.45 18.64 -16.34
N ALA A 108 -5.76 17.36 -16.51
CA ALA A 108 -5.37 16.59 -17.68
C ALA A 108 -6.01 17.16 -18.96
N GLU A 109 -7.32 17.44 -18.93
CA GLU A 109 -8.08 17.98 -20.06
C GLU A 109 -7.56 19.36 -20.49
N LEU A 110 -7.23 20.25 -19.55
CA LEU A 110 -6.63 21.55 -19.82
C LEU A 110 -5.28 21.45 -20.56
N ASN A 111 -4.58 20.32 -20.40
CA ASN A 111 -3.31 20.02 -21.07
C ASN A 111 -3.49 19.15 -22.32
N GLY A 112 -4.73 18.90 -22.77
CA GLY A 112 -5.02 18.03 -23.90
C GLY A 112 -4.70 16.56 -23.65
N ILE A 113 -4.60 16.14 -22.39
CA ILE A 113 -4.31 14.77 -21.98
C ILE A 113 -5.64 14.04 -21.71
N ARG A 114 -5.85 12.94 -22.43
CA ARG A 114 -6.96 12.02 -22.19
C ARG A 114 -6.81 11.38 -20.81
N PHE A 115 -7.78 11.62 -19.93
CA PHE A 115 -7.90 10.95 -18.63
C PHE A 115 -8.96 9.85 -18.68
N ASP A 116 -8.61 8.66 -18.22
CA ASP A 116 -9.50 7.51 -18.04
C ASP A 116 -9.15 6.81 -16.73
N LEU A 117 -10.16 6.27 -16.05
CA LEU A 117 -9.98 5.53 -14.82
C LEU A 117 -10.41 4.08 -15.02
N VAL A 118 -9.56 3.12 -14.64
CA VAL A 118 -9.90 1.69 -14.65
C VAL A 118 -10.05 1.22 -13.22
N MET A 119 -11.20 0.68 -12.88
CA MET A 119 -11.45 0.11 -11.56
C MET A 119 -11.15 -1.37 -11.57
N MET A 120 -10.35 -1.77 -10.60
CA MET A 120 -9.89 -3.15 -10.44
C MET A 120 -10.71 -3.84 -9.36
N PRO A 121 -11.28 -5.02 -9.65
CA PRO A 121 -12.02 -5.77 -8.64
C PRO A 121 -11.05 -6.44 -7.65
N TYR A 122 -11.48 -6.55 -6.39
CA TYR A 122 -10.88 -7.43 -5.39
C TYR A 122 -11.19 -8.89 -5.70
N GLU A 123 -10.27 -9.80 -5.38
CA GLU A 123 -10.51 -11.25 -5.48
C GLU A 123 -11.76 -11.64 -4.69
N TYR A 124 -11.87 -11.12 -3.48
CA TYR A 124 -12.96 -11.46 -2.56
C TYR A 124 -14.35 -11.11 -3.10
N GLN A 125 -14.47 -10.11 -3.97
CA GLN A 125 -15.76 -9.73 -4.56
C GLN A 125 -16.33 -10.85 -5.44
N TYR A 126 -15.47 -11.58 -6.15
CA TYR A 126 -15.87 -12.75 -6.93
C TYR A 126 -16.26 -13.92 -6.04
N ARG A 127 -15.52 -14.15 -4.94
CA ARG A 127 -15.81 -15.23 -4.01
C ARG A 127 -17.09 -15.00 -3.21
N ALA A 128 -17.32 -13.77 -2.77
CA ALA A 128 -18.47 -13.40 -1.93
C ALA A 128 -19.73 -13.00 -2.73
N GLY A 129 -19.60 -12.77 -4.04
CA GLY A 129 -20.72 -12.41 -4.92
C GLY A 129 -21.23 -10.97 -4.72
N GLY A 130 -20.36 -10.01 -4.41
CA GLY A 130 -20.76 -8.64 -4.07
C GLY A 130 -19.86 -7.58 -4.68
N PHE A 131 -20.38 -6.84 -5.67
CA PHE A 131 -19.68 -5.73 -6.34
C PHE A 131 -20.12 -4.34 -5.90
N HIS A 132 -20.91 -4.25 -4.81
CA HIS A 132 -21.49 -2.98 -4.37
C HIS A 132 -20.48 -1.81 -4.24
N PRO A 133 -19.29 -1.96 -3.63
CA PRO A 133 -18.30 -0.87 -3.60
C PRO A 133 -17.91 -0.37 -4.99
N GLN A 134 -17.77 -1.28 -5.95
CA GLN A 134 -17.39 -0.99 -7.33
C GLN A 134 -18.54 -0.32 -8.08
N ASP A 135 -19.78 -0.77 -7.87
CA ASP A 135 -20.98 -0.16 -8.44
C ASP A 135 -21.16 1.28 -7.90
N VAL A 136 -20.98 1.50 -6.59
CA VAL A 136 -21.04 2.83 -5.95
C VAL A 136 -19.96 3.75 -6.53
N LEU A 137 -18.71 3.29 -6.58
CA LEU A 137 -17.61 4.08 -7.15
C LEU A 137 -17.83 4.39 -8.63
N LEU A 138 -18.28 3.43 -9.43
CA LEU A 138 -18.56 3.61 -10.86
C LEU A 138 -19.58 4.72 -11.08
N ASN A 139 -20.72 4.64 -10.39
CA ASN A 139 -21.81 5.59 -10.53
C ASN A 139 -21.37 6.99 -10.09
N ALA A 140 -20.62 7.10 -8.99
CA ALA A 140 -20.15 8.36 -8.47
C ALA A 140 -19.08 9.02 -9.36
N LEU A 141 -18.22 8.24 -10.01
CA LEU A 141 -17.26 8.75 -11.00
C LEU A 141 -17.98 9.21 -12.28
N GLN A 142 -18.92 8.40 -12.77
CA GLN A 142 -19.69 8.71 -13.99
C GLN A 142 -20.57 9.96 -13.80
N SER A 143 -21.17 10.16 -12.62
CA SER A 143 -21.95 11.37 -12.32
C SER A 143 -21.12 12.66 -12.34
N LYS A 144 -19.81 12.56 -12.08
CA LYS A 144 -18.83 13.65 -12.24
C LYS A 144 -18.29 13.80 -13.66
N GLY A 145 -18.79 13.02 -14.62
CA GLY A 145 -18.34 13.02 -16.00
C GLY A 145 -16.93 12.45 -16.17
N ILE A 146 -16.50 11.56 -15.28
CA ILE A 146 -15.23 10.84 -15.40
C ILE A 146 -15.50 9.55 -16.18
N ARG A 147 -14.70 9.29 -17.22
CA ARG A 147 -14.75 8.02 -17.95
C ARG A 147 -14.09 6.93 -17.10
N ALA A 148 -14.92 6.13 -16.46
CA ALA A 148 -14.51 5.01 -15.64
C ALA A 148 -14.90 3.68 -16.30
N TYR A 149 -13.98 2.72 -16.28
CA TYR A 149 -14.16 1.38 -16.83
C TYR A 149 -14.16 0.35 -15.70
N ASP A 150 -15.12 -0.56 -15.71
CA ASP A 150 -15.23 -1.64 -14.74
C ASP A 150 -14.52 -2.89 -15.28
N ALA A 151 -13.34 -3.22 -14.72
CA ALA A 151 -12.58 -4.39 -15.13
C ALA A 151 -13.17 -5.72 -14.66
N ARG A 152 -14.34 -5.73 -14.00
CA ARG A 152 -15.04 -6.97 -13.63
C ARG A 152 -15.25 -7.90 -14.83
N ALA A 153 -15.66 -7.33 -15.96
CA ALA A 153 -15.92 -8.10 -17.18
C ALA A 153 -14.67 -8.84 -17.69
N ALA A 154 -13.47 -8.37 -17.36
CA ALA A 154 -12.22 -9.02 -17.77
C ALA A 154 -12.08 -10.45 -17.21
N PHE A 155 -12.74 -10.75 -16.09
CA PHE A 155 -12.64 -12.04 -15.41
C PHE A 155 -13.88 -12.93 -15.60
N GLU A 156 -14.83 -12.52 -16.43
CA GLU A 156 -16.00 -13.35 -16.76
C GLU A 156 -15.55 -14.66 -17.40
N GLY A 157 -16.04 -15.78 -16.85
CA GLY A 157 -15.70 -17.12 -17.33
C GLY A 157 -14.38 -17.69 -16.77
N VAL A 158 -13.65 -16.96 -15.93
CA VAL A 158 -12.50 -17.52 -15.20
C VAL A 158 -13.02 -18.54 -14.17
N SER A 159 -12.63 -19.80 -14.32
CA SER A 159 -13.13 -20.90 -13.48
C SER A 159 -12.58 -20.87 -12.04
N ASP A 160 -11.35 -20.39 -11.87
CA ASP A 160 -10.72 -20.20 -10.57
C ASP A 160 -10.15 -18.79 -10.50
N ILE A 161 -10.86 -17.90 -9.80
CA ILE A 161 -10.44 -16.51 -9.71
C ILE A 161 -9.14 -16.35 -8.90
N THR A 162 -8.85 -17.27 -7.99
CA THR A 162 -7.73 -17.13 -7.05
C THR A 162 -6.38 -17.16 -7.75
N VAL A 163 -6.26 -17.86 -8.89
CA VAL A 163 -5.02 -17.89 -9.70
C VAL A 163 -4.73 -16.57 -10.41
N MET A 164 -5.72 -15.67 -10.50
CA MET A 164 -5.54 -14.33 -11.06
C MET A 164 -4.95 -13.34 -10.04
N TYR A 165 -4.79 -13.75 -8.79
CA TYR A 165 -4.25 -12.92 -7.71
C TYR A 165 -3.02 -13.58 -7.07
N MET A 166 -2.24 -12.79 -6.34
CA MET A 166 -1.08 -13.28 -5.63
C MET A 166 -1.50 -14.21 -4.46
N TYR A 167 -0.73 -15.27 -4.21
CA TYR A 167 -1.07 -16.22 -3.15
C TYR A 167 -1.08 -15.53 -1.77
N GLY A 168 -2.19 -15.65 -1.05
CA GLY A 168 -2.39 -15.03 0.25
C GLY A 168 -2.57 -13.50 0.20
N ASP A 169 -2.82 -12.95 -0.99
CA ASP A 169 -2.99 -11.53 -1.24
C ASP A 169 -4.13 -11.33 -2.27
N GLY A 170 -5.33 -11.01 -1.76
CA GLY A 170 -6.53 -10.82 -2.58
C GLY A 170 -6.68 -9.42 -3.18
N ILE A 171 -5.65 -8.57 -3.10
CA ILE A 171 -5.67 -7.19 -3.63
C ILE A 171 -4.71 -7.02 -4.83
N HIS A 172 -3.63 -7.80 -4.90
CA HIS A 172 -2.67 -7.75 -6.01
C HIS A 172 -2.89 -8.87 -7.03
N PHE A 173 -2.86 -8.53 -8.31
CA PHE A 173 -2.96 -9.51 -9.39
C PHE A 173 -1.68 -10.35 -9.51
N SER A 174 -1.85 -11.60 -9.91
CA SER A 174 -0.75 -12.44 -10.39
C SER A 174 -0.30 -11.97 -11.77
N GLU A 175 0.78 -12.56 -12.29
CA GLU A 175 1.18 -12.34 -13.69
C GLU A 175 0.03 -12.68 -14.67
N GLN A 176 -0.72 -13.75 -14.40
CA GLN A 176 -1.87 -14.15 -15.23
C GLN A 176 -2.99 -13.11 -15.14
N GLY A 177 -3.29 -12.61 -13.94
CA GLY A 177 -4.28 -11.54 -13.76
C GLY A 177 -3.92 -10.28 -14.53
N HIS A 178 -2.67 -9.82 -14.42
CA HIS A 178 -2.18 -8.67 -15.18
C HIS A 178 -2.26 -8.87 -16.69
N GLN A 179 -1.91 -10.06 -17.20
CA GLN A 179 -2.03 -10.39 -18.62
C GLN A 179 -3.49 -10.34 -19.10
N LEU A 180 -4.42 -10.89 -18.32
CA LEU A 180 -5.85 -10.89 -18.64
C LEU A 180 -6.42 -9.47 -18.70
N ILE A 181 -6.13 -8.65 -17.69
CA ILE A 181 -6.53 -7.24 -17.64
C ILE A 181 -5.97 -6.46 -18.83
N TRP A 182 -4.71 -6.69 -19.18
CA TRP A 182 -4.10 -6.03 -20.34
C TRP A 182 -4.81 -6.40 -21.64
N GLN A 183 -5.15 -7.68 -21.83
CA GLN A 183 -5.89 -8.13 -23.02
C GLN A 183 -7.27 -7.47 -23.09
N TRP A 184 -7.99 -7.42 -21.97
CA TRP A 184 -9.30 -6.76 -21.88
C TRP A 184 -9.20 -5.25 -22.15
N LEU A 185 -8.25 -4.55 -21.52
CA LEU A 185 -8.01 -3.13 -21.77
C LEU A 185 -7.69 -2.88 -23.24
N ARG A 186 -6.86 -3.73 -23.85
CA ARG A 186 -6.52 -3.60 -25.26
C ARG A 186 -7.75 -3.73 -26.15
N SER A 187 -8.67 -4.66 -25.86
CA SER A 187 -9.90 -4.79 -26.65
C SER A 187 -10.85 -3.61 -26.48
N GLU A 188 -11.00 -3.10 -25.26
CA GLU A 188 -11.90 -1.96 -24.97
C GLU A 188 -11.35 -0.63 -25.50
N TYR A 189 -10.03 -0.40 -25.37
CA TYR A 189 -9.42 0.90 -25.68
C TYR A 189 -8.95 1.05 -27.12
N LEU A 190 -8.38 -0.01 -27.73
CA LEU A 190 -7.82 0.11 -29.09
C LEU A 190 -8.85 -0.18 -30.18
N HIS A 191 -9.95 -0.86 -29.83
CA HIS A 191 -11.03 -1.20 -30.75
C HIS A 191 -12.38 -0.96 -30.10
N PRO A 192 -12.71 0.31 -29.75
CA PRO A 192 -14.03 0.61 -29.19
C PRO A 192 -15.10 0.14 -30.17
N ARG A 193 -15.98 -0.74 -29.69
CA ARG A 193 -17.12 -1.26 -30.47
C ARG A 193 -18.16 -0.18 -30.74
#